data_AF-A0A2V5UFL2-F1
#
_entry.id   AF-A0A2V5UFL2-F1
#
_cell.length_a   1.000
_cell.length_b   1.000
_cell.length_c   1.000
_cell.angle_alpha   90.00
_cell.angle_beta   90.00
_cell.angle_gamma   90.00
#
_symmetry.space_group_name_H-M   'P 1'
#
loop_
_entity.id
_entity.type
_entity.pdbx_description
1 polymer ?
#
loop_
_entity_poly.entity_id
_entity_poly.type
_entity_poly.pdbx_seq_one_letter_code
_entity_poly.pdbx_strand_id
1 'polypeptide(L)'
;MSILLFRIAAALCFLAVALGAFGAHSFKQTLETHGMLDVWNKAVLYHFIHALALLVLALCGTANRSAWWLLFAGIFIFSGSLYVMALTNLHWL
;
A
#
# COMPACT_ATOMS: atom_id res chain seq x y z
N MET A 1 -13.14 -8.40 18.14
CA MET A 1 -12.19 -8.80 17.08
C MET A 1 -12.98 -9.13 15.81
N SER A 2 -12.84 -8.38 14.71
CA SER A 2 -13.50 -8.74 13.44
C SER A 2 -12.54 -9.59 12.60
N ILE A 3 -12.85 -10.88 12.44
CA ILE A 3 -12.03 -11.82 11.64
C ILE A 3 -11.86 -11.34 10.19
N LEU A 4 -12.87 -10.67 9.64
CA LEU A 4 -12.84 -10.13 8.29
C LEU A 4 -11.81 -8.98 8.18
N LEU A 5 -11.86 -7.99 9.08
CA LEU A 5 -10.92 -6.86 9.06
C LEU A 5 -9.47 -7.34 9.24
N PHE A 6 -9.26 -8.33 10.10
CA PHE A 6 -7.95 -8.95 10.29
C PHE A 6 -7.44 -9.62 9.00
N ARG A 7 -8.27 -10.42 8.33
CA ARG A 7 -7.91 -11.08 7.06
C ARG A 7 -7.58 -10.08 5.95
N ILE A 8 -8.34 -9.00 5.85
CA ILE A 8 -8.08 -7.94 4.87
C ILE A 8 -6.74 -7.26 5.18
N ALA A 9 -6.50 -6.87 6.44
CA ALA A 9 -5.23 -6.25 6.83
C ALA A 9 -4.03 -7.17 6.55
N ALA A 10 -4.13 -8.46 6.86
CA ALA A 10 -3.08 -9.44 6.57
C ALA A 10 -2.81 -9.57 5.06
N ALA A 11 -3.85 -9.59 4.23
CA ALA A 11 -3.71 -9.63 2.77
C ALA A 11 -3.03 -8.37 2.23
N LEU A 12 -3.35 -7.20 2.79
CA LEU A 12 -2.70 -5.93 2.41
C LEU A 12 -1.23 -5.87 2.85
N CYS A 13 -0.88 -6.42 4.02
CA CYS A 13 0.53 -6.57 4.42
C CYS A 13 1.30 -7.44 3.42
N PHE A 14 0.71 -8.57 3.01
CA PHE A 14 1.29 -9.42 1.96
C PHE A 14 1.45 -8.67 0.64
N LEU A 15 0.42 -7.92 0.21
CA LEU A 15 0.46 -7.14 -1.02
C LEU A 15 1.56 -6.08 -0.98
N ALA A 16 1.75 -5.39 0.15
CA ALA A 16 2.81 -4.40 0.31
C ALA A 16 4.21 -5.02 0.17
N VAL A 17 4.45 -6.20 0.77
CA VAL A 17 5.71 -6.93 0.61
C VAL A 17 5.91 -7.39 -0.83
N ALA A 18 4.87 -7.95 -1.45
CA ALA A 18 4.92 -8.42 -2.83
C ALA A 18 5.26 -7.26 -3.78
N LEU A 19 4.58 -6.12 -3.67
CA LEU A 19 4.84 -4.93 -4.48
C LEU A 19 6.24 -4.35 -4.22
N GLY A 20 6.73 -4.40 -2.98
CA GLY A 20 8.12 -4.08 -2.67
C GLY A 20 9.12 -4.97 -3.41
N ALA A 21 8.91 -6.29 -3.38
CA ALA A 21 9.75 -7.25 -4.08
C ALA A 21 9.71 -7.07 -5.61
N PHE A 22 8.51 -6.88 -6.19
CA PHE A 22 8.35 -6.61 -7.61
C PHE A 22 9.03 -5.30 -8.02
N GLY A 23 8.93 -4.24 -7.22
CA GLY A 23 9.63 -2.97 -7.46
C GLY A 23 11.15 -3.13 -7.51
N ALA A 24 11.71 -3.91 -6.58
CA ALA A 24 13.15 -4.13 -6.49
C ALA A 24 13.71 -5.09 -7.55
N HIS A 25 12.87 -5.95 -8.16
CA HIS A 25 13.32 -6.98 -9.10
C HIS A 25 12.66 -6.81 -10.47
N SER A 26 11.39 -7.21 -10.62
CA SER A 26 10.72 -7.30 -11.92
C SER A 26 10.44 -5.95 -12.58
N PHE A 27 10.13 -4.92 -11.80
CA PHE A 27 9.79 -3.58 -12.30
C PHE A 27 10.96 -2.59 -12.24
N LYS A 28 12.10 -2.98 -11.66
CA LYS A 28 13.24 -2.08 -11.43
C LYS A 28 13.65 -1.31 -12.68
N GLN A 29 13.86 -2.01 -13.79
CA GLN A 29 14.27 -1.38 -15.07
C GLN A 29 13.20 -0.43 -15.62
N THR A 30 11.92 -0.77 -15.51
CA THR A 30 10.81 0.10 -15.94
C THR A 30 10.77 1.36 -15.09
N LEU A 31 10.85 1.20 -13.76
CA LEU A 31 10.82 2.30 -12.81
C LEU A 31 12.05 3.23 -12.95
N GLU A 32 13.22 2.67 -13.23
CA GLU A 32 14.44 3.45 -13.55
C GLU A 32 14.30 4.23 -14.85
N THR A 33 13.80 3.59 -15.91
CA THR A 33 13.54 4.25 -17.20
C THR A 33 12.55 5.39 -17.06
N HIS A 34 11.56 5.23 -16.19
CA HIS A 34 10.57 6.25 -15.89
C HIS A 34 11.05 7.35 -14.93
N GLY A 35 12.19 7.16 -14.25
CA GLY A 35 12.62 8.05 -13.16
C GLY A 35 11.71 8.00 -11.93
N MET A 36 10.99 6.88 -11.72
CA MET A 36 9.90 6.75 -10.73
C MET A 36 10.21 5.78 -9.59
N LEU A 37 11.46 5.35 -9.43
CA LEU A 37 11.85 4.47 -8.32
C LEU A 37 11.47 5.05 -6.94
N ASP A 38 11.73 6.33 -6.71
CA ASP A 38 11.41 6.98 -5.43
C ASP A 38 9.90 7.07 -5.19
N VAL A 39 9.12 7.29 -6.25
CA VAL A 39 7.65 7.29 -6.20
C VAL A 39 7.13 5.91 -5.83
N TRP A 40 7.64 4.86 -6.47
CA TRP A 40 7.29 3.48 -6.13
C TRP A 40 7.64 3.14 -4.68
N ASN A 41 8.85 3.51 -4.24
CA ASN A 41 9.31 3.26 -2.86
C ASN A 41 8.43 3.99 -1.84
N LYS A 42 8.01 5.23 -2.12
CA LYS A 42 7.02 5.93 -1.28
C LYS A 42 5.67 5.20 -1.27
N ALA A 43 5.17 4.76 -2.43
CA ALA A 43 3.93 4.00 -2.53
C ALA A 43 3.96 2.75 -1.64
N VAL A 44 5.02 1.94 -1.73
CA VAL A 44 5.27 0.74 -0.91
C VAL A 44 5.35 1.09 0.57
N LEU A 45 6.14 2.09 0.95
CA LEU A 45 6.32 2.48 2.34
C LEU A 45 4.97 2.83 2.99
N TYR A 46 4.19 3.71 2.35
CA TYR A 46 2.90 4.12 2.91
C TYR A 46 1.87 3.01 2.85
N HIS A 47 1.89 2.14 1.83
CA HIS A 47 1.02 0.97 1.79
C HIS A 47 1.31 0.05 2.99
N PHE A 48 2.58 -0.22 3.27
CA PHE A 48 3.00 -1.05 4.40
C PHE A 48 2.61 -0.42 5.75
N ILE A 49 2.81 0.90 5.92
CA ILE A 49 2.40 1.62 7.14
C ILE A 49 0.89 1.52 7.37
N HIS A 50 0.08 1.79 6.33
CA HIS A 50 -1.37 1.67 6.43
C HIS A 50 -1.79 0.23 6.75
N ALA A 51 -1.24 -0.76 6.05
CA ALA A 51 -1.57 -2.17 6.27
C ALA A 51 -1.25 -2.63 7.70
N LEU A 52 -0.10 -2.22 8.26
CA LEU A 52 0.26 -2.52 9.64
C LEU A 52 -0.67 -1.82 10.64
N ALA A 53 -1.04 -0.56 10.39
CA ALA A 53 -2.01 0.15 11.22
C ALA A 53 -3.40 -0.53 11.19
N LEU A 54 -3.85 -0.99 10.02
CA LEU A 54 -5.09 -1.78 9.87
C LEU A 54 -5.03 -3.09 10.67
N LEU A 55 -3.88 -3.76 10.68
CA LEU A 55 -3.67 -4.99 11.43
C LEU A 55 -3.76 -4.74 12.94
N VAL A 56 -3.10 -3.69 13.43
CA VAL A 56 -3.17 -3.27 14.84
C VAL A 56 -4.61 -2.91 15.23
N LEU A 57 -5.30 -2.10 14.42
CA LEU A 57 -6.69 -1.72 14.69
C LEU A 57 -7.64 -2.93 14.67
N ALA A 58 -7.39 -3.92 13.81
CA ALA A 58 -8.16 -5.16 13.80
C ALA A 58 -7.94 -5.98 15.09
N LEU A 59 -6.71 -5.99 15.63
CA LEU A 59 -6.31 -6.73 16.83
C LEU A 59 -6.79 -6.12 18.15
N CYS A 60 -6.83 -4.79 18.28
CA CYS A 60 -7.17 -4.11 19.53
C CYS A 60 -8.64 -4.26 19.96
N GLY A 61 -9.53 -4.78 19.11
CA GLY A 61 -10.92 -5.14 19.47
C GLY A 61 -11.87 -3.96 19.70
N THR A 62 -11.38 -2.79 20.11
CA THR A 62 -12.08 -1.50 20.22
C THR A 62 -11.96 -0.67 18.94
N ALA A 63 -12.07 -1.34 17.80
CA ALA A 63 -11.75 -0.77 16.49
C ALA A 63 -12.61 0.47 16.20
N ASN A 64 -11.97 1.64 16.19
CA ASN A 64 -12.54 2.82 15.58
C ASN A 64 -12.70 2.52 14.07
N ARG A 65 -13.91 2.09 13.70
CA ARG A 65 -14.21 1.57 12.36
C ARG A 65 -14.03 2.65 11.29
N SER A 66 -14.24 3.93 11.63
CA SER A 66 -13.96 5.02 10.68
C SER A 66 -12.47 5.14 10.40
N ALA A 67 -11.62 5.09 11.43
CA ALA A 67 -10.16 5.10 11.26
C ALA A 67 -9.68 3.92 10.38
N TRP A 68 -10.23 2.73 10.59
CA TRP A 68 -9.91 1.57 9.76
C TRP A 68 -10.27 1.80 8.28
N TRP A 69 -11.48 2.28 7.99
CA TRP A 69 -11.90 2.54 6.62
C TRP A 69 -11.13 3.69 5.95
N LEU A 70 -10.80 4.74 6.69
CA LEU A 70 -10.00 5.85 6.19
C LEU A 70 -8.60 5.39 5.80
N LEU A 71 -7.95 4.57 6.64
CA LEU A 71 -6.63 4.01 6.33
C LEU A 71 -6.69 3.03 5.16
N PHE A 72 -7.73 2.20 5.09
CA PHE A 72 -7.96 1.29 3.98
C PHE A 72 -8.12 2.06 2.66
N ALA A 73 -8.95 3.11 2.64
CA ALA A 73 -9.11 3.98 1.47
C ALA A 73 -7.80 4.69 1.10
N GLY A 74 -7.00 5.09 2.09
CA GLY A 74 -5.68 5.69 1.91
C GLY A 74 -4.72 4.81 1.09
N ILE A 75 -4.77 3.48 1.26
CA ILE A 75 -3.96 2.56 0.44
C ILE A 75 -4.29 2.70 -1.05
N PHE A 76 -5.57 2.80 -1.42
CA PHE A 76 -5.96 2.86 -2.83
C PHE A 76 -5.77 4.26 -3.43
N ILE A 77 -6.19 5.30 -2.69
CA ILE A 77 -6.16 6.68 -3.19
C ILE A 77 -4.73 7.22 -3.23
N PHE A 78 -3.92 6.92 -2.21
CA PHE A 78 -2.54 7.39 -2.13
C PHE A 78 -1.56 6.38 -2.74
N SER A 79 -1.36 5.21 -2.11
CA SER A 79 -0.36 4.26 -2.62
C SER A 79 -0.74 3.67 -3.98
N GLY A 80 -2.01 3.33 -4.18
CA GLY A 80 -2.55 2.82 -5.44
C GLY A 80 -2.31 3.78 -6.60
N SER A 81 -2.59 5.07 -6.40
CA SER A 81 -2.31 6.08 -7.43
C SER A 81 -0.82 6.18 -7.72
N LEU A 82 0.06 6.24 -6.72
CA LEU A 82 1.51 6.29 -6.94
C LEU A 82 2.05 5.04 -7.67
N TYR A 83 1.51 3.85 -7.43
CA TYR A 83 1.86 2.65 -8.20
C TYR A 83 1.50 2.79 -9.68
N VAL A 84 0.29 3.28 -9.97
CA VAL A 84 -0.16 3.52 -11.34
C VAL A 84 0.72 4.57 -12.02
N MET A 85 1.02 5.68 -11.33
CA MET A 85 1.89 6.75 -11.83
C MET A 85 3.26 6.18 -12.22
N ALA A 86 3.87 5.42 -11.32
CA ALA A 86 5.20 4.89 -11.49
C ALA A 86 5.28 3.88 -12.65
N LEU A 87 4.25 3.04 -12.84
CA LEU A 87 4.22 2.03 -13.91
C LEU A 87 3.80 2.59 -15.26
N THR A 88 2.93 3.59 -15.30
CA THR A 88 2.38 4.13 -16.56
C THR A 88 3.07 5.40 -17.04
N ASN A 89 3.90 6.02 -16.19
CA ASN A 89 4.47 7.35 -16.42
C ASN A 89 3.39 8.44 -16.67
N LEU A 90 2.16 8.22 -16.20
CA LEU A 90 1.10 9.23 -16.26
C LEU A 90 1.20 10.15 -15.04
N HIS A 91 1.41 11.44 -15.29
CA HIS A 91 1.50 12.45 -14.25
C HIS A 91 0.16 13.20 -14.16
N TRP A 92 -0.33 13.43 -12.94
CA TRP A 92 -1.57 14.19 -12.69
C TRP A 92 -1.38 15.36 -11.71
N LEU A 93 -0.15 15.61 -11.28
CA LEU A 93 0.38 16.75 -10.53
C LEU A 93 1.83 16.98 -11.00
#